data_AF-A0A5B0PU71-F1
#
_entry.id   AF-A0A5B0PU71-F1
#
_cell.length_a   1.000
_cell.length_b   1.000
_cell.length_c   1.000
_cell.angle_alpha   90.00
_cell.angle_beta   90.00
_cell.angle_gamma   90.00
#
_symmetry.space_group_name_H-M   'P 1'
#
loop_
_entity.id
_entity.type
_entity.pdbx_description
1 polymer ?
#
loop_
_entity_poly.entity_id
_entity_poly.type
_entity_poly.pdbx_seq_one_letter_code
_entity_poly.pdbx_strand_id
1 'polypeptide(L)'
;MHLGGVGRILKMKLVRFELESQLLVHEALVEQWSNDIVWLWDRCQPLPNKPHIAQWHDLIRRIRLRKEGSVEEVNNIDEHLEEAVLEEGALDGEDADEEWINETEAAGVEADAGDARGL
;
A
#
# COMPACT_ATOMS: atom_id res chain seq x y z
N MET A 1 -4.65 -12.75 2.72
CA MET A 1 -3.52 -13.46 3.37
C MET A 1 -3.69 -13.40 4.87
N HIS A 2 -3.64 -14.55 5.55
CA HIS A 2 -3.61 -14.58 7.02
C HIS A 2 -2.15 -14.71 7.45
N LEU A 3 -1.60 -13.67 8.08
CA LEU A 3 -0.16 -13.57 8.43
C LEU A 3 0.09 -13.88 9.91
N GLY A 4 -0.85 -14.58 10.56
CA GLY A 4 -0.70 -15.00 11.97
C GLY A 4 0.48 -15.96 12.13
N GLY A 5 1.29 -15.78 13.18
CA GLY A 5 2.43 -16.65 13.48
C GLY A 5 3.67 -16.47 12.57
N VAL A 6 3.60 -15.61 11.55
CA VAL A 6 4.74 -15.28 10.70
C VAL A 6 5.57 -14.16 11.35
N GLY A 7 6.90 -14.26 11.35
CA GLY A 7 7.77 -13.19 11.88
C GLY A 7 7.61 -11.88 11.09
N ARG A 8 7.72 -10.73 11.76
CA ARG A 8 7.51 -9.38 11.18
C ARG A 8 8.26 -9.17 9.86
N ILE A 9 9.54 -9.54 9.82
CA ILE A 9 10.39 -9.43 8.63
C ILE A 9 9.82 -10.24 7.46
N LEU A 10 9.44 -11.49 7.73
CA LEU A 10 8.88 -12.36 6.69
C LEU A 10 7.52 -11.84 6.19
N LYS A 11 6.71 -11.21 7.05
CA LYS A 11 5.48 -10.52 6.62
C LYS A 11 5.79 -9.38 5.66
N MET A 12 6.79 -8.54 5.98
CA MET A 12 7.16 -7.40 5.13
C MET A 12 7.70 -7.87 3.78
N LYS A 13 8.56 -8.90 3.75
CA LYS A 13 9.03 -9.54 2.50
C LYS A 13 7.86 -10.07 1.66
N LEU A 14 6.90 -10.75 2.30
CA LEU A 14 5.73 -11.31 1.61
C LEU A 14 4.82 -10.21 1.04
N VAL A 15 4.60 -9.13 1.78
CA VAL A 15 3.85 -7.96 1.31
C VAL A 15 4.57 -7.30 0.12
N ARG A 16 5.89 -7.11 0.21
CA ARG A 16 6.69 -6.56 -0.88
C ARG A 16 6.56 -7.41 -2.15
N PHE A 17 6.75 -8.73 -2.02
CA PHE A 17 6.63 -9.66 -3.14
C PHE A 17 5.24 -9.62 -3.79
N GLU A 18 4.18 -9.59 -2.99
CA GLU A 18 2.81 -9.48 -3.50
C GLU A 18 2.59 -8.16 -4.26
N LEU A 19 3.08 -7.04 -3.72
CA LEU A 19 2.98 -5.73 -4.38
C LEU A 19 3.76 -5.69 -5.70
N GLU A 20 4.97 -6.26 -5.74
CA GLU A 20 5.78 -6.38 -6.95
C GLU A 20 5.08 -7.26 -8.00
N SER A 21 4.51 -8.40 -7.58
CA SER A 21 3.74 -9.30 -8.44
C SER A 21 2.51 -8.61 -9.04
N GLN A 22 1.71 -7.95 -8.21
CA GLN A 22 0.54 -7.19 -8.66
C GLN A 22 0.92 -6.04 -9.59
N LEU A 23 2.03 -5.35 -9.29
CA LEU A 23 2.56 -4.28 -10.13
C LEU A 23 2.89 -4.82 -11.52
N LEU A 24 3.59 -5.95 -11.64
CA LEU A 24 3.93 -6.56 -12.93
C LEU A 24 2.69 -6.89 -13.77
N VAL A 25 1.66 -7.46 -13.14
CA VAL A 25 0.38 -7.77 -13.82
C VAL A 25 -0.30 -6.49 -14.30
N HIS A 26 -0.34 -5.46 -13.45
CA HIS A 26 -0.94 -4.18 -13.79
C HIS A 26 -0.18 -3.46 -14.91
N GLU A 27 1.15 -3.46 -14.87
CA GLU A 27 2.01 -2.88 -15.90
C GLU A 27 1.78 -3.53 -17.26
N ALA A 28 1.71 -4.87 -17.33
CA ALA A 28 1.42 -5.59 -18.57
C ALA A 28 0.06 -5.22 -19.17
N LEU A 29 -0.96 -5.08 -18.32
CA LEU A 29 -2.31 -4.70 -18.73
C LEU A 29 -2.37 -3.26 -19.25
N VAL A 30 -1.68 -2.32 -18.57
CA VAL A 30 -1.57 -0.92 -19.01
C VAL A 30 -0.82 -0.81 -20.34
N GLU A 31 0.28 -1.55 -20.54
CA GLU A 31 0.99 -1.60 -21.82
C GLU A 31 0.10 -2.11 -22.94
N GLN A 32 -0.67 -3.18 -22.68
CA GLN A 32 -1.59 -3.77 -23.66
C GLN A 32 -2.64 -2.76 -24.13
N TRP A 33 -3.22 -1.98 -23.21
CA TRP A 33 -4.24 -0.98 -23.52
C TRP A 33 -3.71 0.29 -24.19
N SER A 34 -2.39 0.53 -24.12
CA SER A 34 -1.82 1.82 -24.53
C SER A 34 -2.13 2.19 -25.99
N ASN A 35 -2.16 1.22 -26.90
CA ASN A 35 -2.44 1.51 -28.31
C ASN A 35 -3.89 1.98 -28.50
N ASP A 36 -4.84 1.32 -27.83
CA ASP A 36 -6.26 1.67 -27.91
C ASP A 36 -6.54 3.02 -27.26
N ILE A 37 -5.90 3.31 -26.12
CA ILE A 37 -6.04 4.61 -25.45
C ILE A 37 -5.49 5.74 -26.30
N VAL A 38 -4.29 5.58 -26.90
CA VAL A 38 -3.72 6.60 -27.80
C VAL A 38 -4.60 6.77 -29.03
N TRP A 39 -5.09 5.69 -29.62
CA TRP A 39 -5.98 5.72 -30.78
C TRP A 39 -7.29 6.47 -30.49
N LEU A 40 -7.89 6.24 -29.32
CA LEU A 40 -9.11 6.92 -28.88
C LEU A 40 -8.80 8.38 -28.54
N TRP A 41 -7.64 8.65 -27.96
CA TRP A 41 -7.17 10.00 -27.67
C TRP A 41 -7.01 10.85 -28.93
N ASP A 42 -6.55 10.29 -30.04
CA ASP A 42 -6.44 11.10 -31.26
C ASP A 42 -7.80 11.49 -31.87
N ARG A 43 -8.89 10.79 -31.48
CA ARG A 43 -10.21 10.90 -32.13
C ARG A 43 -11.30 11.50 -31.26
N CYS A 44 -11.22 11.35 -29.94
CA CYS A 44 -12.33 11.60 -29.03
C CYS A 44 -11.99 12.60 -27.92
N GLN A 45 -11.18 13.62 -28.19
CA GLN A 45 -10.70 14.53 -27.13
C GLN A 45 -11.39 15.88 -27.10
N PRO A 46 -12.06 16.23 -25.98
CA PRO A 46 -12.43 17.60 -25.71
C PRO A 46 -11.16 18.46 -25.59
N LEU A 47 -11.20 19.68 -26.12
CA LEU A 47 -10.08 20.66 -26.07
C LEU A 47 -9.39 20.79 -24.70
N PRO A 48 -10.09 20.84 -23.54
CA PRO A 48 -9.44 20.94 -22.24
C PRO A 48 -8.61 19.72 -21.84
N ASN A 49 -8.83 18.55 -22.46
CA ASN A 49 -8.21 17.31 -22.03
C ASN A 49 -6.81 17.10 -22.63
N LYS A 50 -6.45 17.82 -23.70
CA LYS A 50 -5.18 17.70 -24.44
C LYS A 50 -3.90 17.50 -23.60
N PRO A 51 -3.66 18.19 -22.47
CA PRO A 51 -2.41 18.00 -21.72
C PRO A 51 -2.28 16.63 -21.03
N HIS A 52 -3.36 15.89 -20.78
CA HIS A 52 -3.29 14.66 -19.98
C HIS A 52 -2.66 13.47 -20.72
N ILE A 53 -2.61 13.48 -22.05
CA ILE A 53 -1.92 12.41 -22.81
C ILE A 53 -0.42 12.36 -22.55
N ALA A 54 0.18 13.49 -22.19
CA ALA A 54 1.59 13.53 -21.79
C ALA A 54 1.83 12.70 -20.52
N GLN A 55 0.88 12.72 -19.57
CA GLN A 55 0.94 11.92 -18.35
C GLN A 55 0.81 10.42 -18.65
N TRP A 56 -0.05 10.06 -19.62
CA TRP A 56 -0.17 8.68 -20.10
C TRP A 56 1.13 8.19 -20.74
N HIS A 57 1.71 8.98 -21.67
CA HIS A 57 2.98 8.62 -22.29
C HIS A 57 4.13 8.51 -21.29
N ASP A 58 4.14 9.37 -20.27
CA ASP A 58 5.12 9.30 -19.19
C ASP A 58 4.96 8.02 -18.36
N LEU A 59 3.73 7.62 -18.04
CA LEU A 59 3.44 6.34 -17.37
C LEU A 59 3.98 5.16 -18.20
N ILE A 60 3.66 5.10 -19.49
CA ILE A 60 4.14 4.01 -20.37
C ILE A 60 5.67 3.98 -20.45
N ARG A 61 6.32 5.15 -20.49
CA ARG A 61 7.79 5.23 -20.48
C ARG A 61 8.35 4.66 -19.18
N ARG A 62 7.76 4.99 -18.02
CA ARG A 62 8.19 4.48 -16.71
C ARG A 62 8.05 2.97 -16.60
N ILE A 63 6.96 2.40 -17.13
CA ILE A 63 6.74 0.95 -17.16
C ILE A 63 7.85 0.26 -17.97
N ARG A 64 8.14 0.76 -19.17
CA ARG A 64 9.20 0.19 -20.03
C ARG A 64 10.58 0.26 -19.38
N LEU A 65 10.92 1.40 -18.78
CA LEU A 65 12.20 1.58 -18.09
C LEU A 65 12.33 0.64 -16.89
N ARG A 66 11.25 0.43 -16.12
CA ARG A 66 11.25 -0.53 -15.01
C ARG A 66 11.46 -1.94 -15.53
N LYS A 67 10.83 -2.32 -16.63
CA LYS A 67 10.98 -3.65 -17.23
C LYS A 67 12.41 -3.90 -17.71
N GLU A 68 13.06 -2.87 -18.27
CA GLU A 68 14.48 -2.91 -18.66
C GLU A 68 15.40 -3.01 -17.44
N GLY A 69 15.16 -2.19 -16.40
CA GLY A 69 15.97 -2.18 -15.17
C GLY A 69 15.75 -3.42 -14.27
N SER A 70 14.55 -3.98 -14.23
CA SER A 70 14.23 -5.17 -13.44
C SER A 70 14.99 -6.41 -13.92
N VAL A 71 15.31 -6.50 -15.22
CA VAL A 71 16.18 -7.57 -15.75
C VAL A 71 17.60 -7.46 -15.17
N GLU A 72 18.11 -6.24 -14.97
CA GLU A 72 19.44 -5.98 -14.40
C GLU A 72 19.47 -6.12 -12.86
N GLU A 73 18.38 -5.75 -12.18
CA GLU A 73 18.28 -5.76 -10.71
C GLU A 73 18.05 -7.17 -10.14
N VAL A 74 17.23 -8.01 -10.81
CA VAL A 74 17.06 -9.43 -10.43
C VAL A 74 18.39 -10.21 -10.51
N ASN A 75 19.34 -9.76 -11.34
CA ASN A 75 20.66 -10.38 -11.44
C ASN A 75 21.65 -9.93 -10.34
N ASN A 76 21.30 -8.93 -9.52
CA ASN A 76 22.24 -8.25 -8.59
C ASN A 76 21.77 -8.15 -7.13
N ILE A 77 20.63 -8.75 -6.74
CA ILE A 77 20.16 -8.71 -5.35
C ILE A 77 20.94 -9.74 -4.51
N ASP A 78 21.81 -9.25 -3.62
CA ASP A 78 22.43 -10.05 -2.55
C ASP A 78 21.45 -10.18 -1.37
N GLU A 79 20.77 -11.32 -1.30
CA GLU A 79 19.76 -11.67 -0.29
C GLU A 79 20.29 -11.53 1.16
N HIS A 80 21.61 -11.66 1.36
CA HIS A 80 22.25 -11.53 2.67
C HIS A 80 22.34 -10.10 3.21
N LEU A 81 22.40 -9.08 2.34
CA LEU A 81 22.49 -7.68 2.76
C LEU A 81 21.12 -7.15 3.24
N GLU A 82 20.02 -7.59 2.61
CA GLU A 82 18.66 -7.21 3.03
C GLU A 82 18.31 -7.77 4.41
N GLU A 83 18.80 -8.96 4.75
CA GLU A 83 18.58 -9.59 6.07
C GLU A 83 19.32 -8.84 7.18
N ALA A 84 20.56 -8.42 6.95
CA ALA A 84 21.39 -7.73 7.94
C ALA A 84 20.87 -6.33 8.33
N VAL A 85 20.20 -5.60 7.42
CA VAL A 85 19.63 -4.27 7.69
C VAL A 85 18.34 -4.33 8.52
N LEU A 86 17.63 -5.45 8.48
CA LEU A 86 16.35 -5.64 9.18
C LEU A 86 16.51 -6.26 10.58
N GLU A 87 17.70 -6.74 10.94
CA GLU A 87 18.02 -7.35 12.24
C GLU A 87 18.33 -6.32 13.35
N GLU A 88 18.34 -5.03 13.03
CA GLU A 88 18.59 -3.97 14.03
C GLU A 88 17.29 -3.53 14.73
N GLY A 89 17.00 -4.18 15.86
CA GLY A 89 16.16 -3.62 16.93
C GLY A 89 14.72 -4.12 16.99
N ALA A 90 14.42 -4.80 18.09
CA ALA A 90 13.09 -5.15 18.57
C ALA A 90 12.16 -3.93 18.58
N LEU A 91 11.32 -3.85 17.56
CA LEU A 91 10.13 -2.99 17.52
C LEU A 91 8.97 -3.89 17.10
N ASP A 92 8.76 -4.98 17.83
CA ASP A 92 7.62 -5.89 17.63
C ASP A 92 6.27 -5.18 17.88
N GLY A 93 6.29 -3.96 18.41
CA GLY A 93 5.10 -3.20 18.74
C GLY A 93 4.35 -3.80 19.94
N GLU A 94 5.01 -4.69 20.69
CA GLU A 94 4.52 -5.29 21.94
C GLU A 94 4.77 -4.35 23.14
N ASP A 95 5.64 -3.34 22.99
CA ASP A 95 5.86 -2.26 23.97
C ASP A 95 4.83 -1.10 23.88
N ALA A 96 3.62 -1.37 23.38
CA ALA A 96 2.52 -0.44 23.56
C ALA A 96 1.98 -0.64 24.99
N ASP A 97 2.48 0.16 25.94
CA ASP A 97 2.04 0.13 27.34
C ASP A 97 0.50 0.10 27.43
N GLU A 98 -0.04 -0.98 28.02
CA GLU A 98 -1.50 -1.16 28.23
C GLU A 98 -2.13 -0.06 29.09
N GLU A 99 -1.31 0.79 29.73
CA GLU A 99 -1.76 1.91 30.56
C GLU A 99 -2.50 3.00 29.77
N TRP A 100 -2.26 3.13 28.45
CA TRP A 100 -2.97 4.12 27.61
C TRP A 100 -4.43 3.75 27.29
N ILE A 101 -4.87 2.52 27.60
CA ILE A 101 -6.23 2.06 27.28
C ILE A 101 -7.24 2.43 28.39
N ASN A 102 -6.79 2.87 29.57
CA ASN A 102 -7.69 2.99 30.73
C ASN A 102 -8.09 4.41 31.17
N GLU A 103 -8.06 5.41 30.28
CA GLU A 103 -8.51 6.79 30.60
C GLU A 103 -9.82 7.21 29.89
N THR A 104 -10.68 6.28 29.47
CA THR A 104 -12.03 6.64 28.95
C THR A 104 -13.23 5.99 29.63
N GLU A 105 -13.06 5.22 30.72
CA GLU A 105 -14.19 4.64 31.49
C GLU A 105 -14.42 5.27 32.88
N ALA A 106 -14.06 6.54 33.09
CA ALA A 106 -14.28 7.19 34.39
C ALA A 106 -14.86 8.62 34.29
N ALA A 107 -15.98 8.81 33.60
CA ALA A 107 -16.85 9.95 33.85
C ALA A 107 -18.27 9.72 33.29
N GLY A 108 -19.14 9.07 34.05
CA GLY A 108 -20.57 9.13 33.71
C GLY A 108 -21.51 8.10 34.31
N VAL A 109 -21.35 7.67 35.56
CA VAL A 109 -22.50 7.10 36.30
C VAL A 109 -22.40 7.52 37.77
N GLU A 110 -23.07 8.62 38.12
CA GLU A 110 -23.62 8.80 39.47
C GLU A 110 -25.14 8.82 39.30
N ALA A 111 -25.77 7.81 39.87
CA ALA A 111 -27.21 7.68 39.96
C ALA A 111 -27.68 8.48 41.19
N ASP A 112 -28.76 9.25 41.08
CA ASP A 112 -29.57 9.58 42.25
C ASP A 112 -31.05 9.38 41.94
N ALA A 113 -31.70 8.74 42.90
CA ALA A 113 -33.02 8.14 42.84
C ALA A 113 -34.08 9.10 43.40
N GLY A 114 -35.33 9.01 42.93
CA GLY A 114 -36.44 9.55 43.72
C GLY A 114 -37.71 9.96 42.99
N ASP A 115 -38.71 9.09 43.08
CA ASP A 115 -40.10 9.40 43.46
C ASP A 115 -41.06 10.12 42.47
N ALA A 116 -41.91 9.27 41.88
CA ALA A 116 -43.37 9.33 41.68
C ALA A 116 -44.17 10.63 41.48
N ARG A 117 -45.21 10.43 40.64
CA ARG A 117 -46.47 11.20 40.43
C ARG A 117 -46.35 12.33 39.40
N GLY A 118 -47.13 12.37 38.32
CA GLY A 118 -48.55 12.04 38.23
C GLY A 118 -49.35 13.34 38.32
N LEU A 119 -49.38 14.10 37.21
CA LEU A 119 -50.47 14.89 36.61
C LEU A 119 -49.90 15.79 35.52
#